data_AF-A0A183EAN3-F1
#
_entry.id   AF-A0A183EAN3-F1
#
_cell.length_a   1.000
_cell.length_b   1.000
_cell.length_c   1.000
_cell.angle_alpha   90.00
_cell.angle_beta   90.00
_cell.angle_gamma   90.00
#
_symmetry.space_group_name_H-M   'P 1'
#
loop_
_entity.id
_entity.type
_entity.pdbx_description
1 polymer ?
#
loop_
_entity_poly.entity_id
_entity_poly.type
_entity_poly.pdbx_seq_one_letter_code
_entity_poly.pdbx_strand_id
1 'polypeptide(L)'
;MMYDDIAHNPMNPYPGKIFNVPGGENVYADIEIDYSGIHVTPENFLAILTGNKSAVVGGSGRVIESTYHDRIFAYFTDHGGVGILTVKDLNNALKRMHKLKKVGKLVFYMEACEIYAVTAANTHESSWGCYCDNAMQLPCLGDCFSVNWIVDSEKVPSNHIF
;
A
#
# COMPACT_ATOMS: atom_id res chain seq x y z
N MET A 1 4.30 -0.88 4.93
CA MET A 1 3.62 -1.13 6.23
C MET A 1 2.61 -2.23 6.00
N MET A 2 2.48 -3.22 6.89
CA MET A 2 1.44 -4.25 6.81
C MET A 2 1.26 -4.94 8.16
N TYR A 3 0.05 -5.42 8.47
CA TYR A 3 -0.24 -5.94 9.81
C TYR A 3 0.56 -7.21 10.16
N ASP A 4 0.91 -8.00 9.14
CA ASP A 4 1.77 -9.19 9.21
C ASP A 4 1.15 -10.39 9.98
N ASP A 5 -0.14 -10.63 9.77
CA ASP A 5 -0.92 -11.69 10.40
C ASP A 5 -1.43 -12.78 9.43
N ILE A 6 -0.97 -12.75 8.17
CA ILE A 6 -1.41 -13.67 7.11
C ILE A 6 -0.42 -14.82 6.88
N ALA A 7 0.88 -14.53 6.71
CA ALA A 7 1.87 -15.55 6.33
C ALA A 7 1.94 -16.71 7.33
N HIS A 8 1.85 -16.41 8.63
CA HIS A 8 1.91 -17.41 9.71
C HIS A 8 0.57 -17.62 10.41
N ASN A 9 -0.54 -17.21 9.80
CA ASN A 9 -1.86 -17.47 10.33
C ASN A 9 -2.11 -18.99 10.44
N PRO A 10 -2.69 -19.51 11.54
CA PRO A 10 -3.06 -20.93 11.63
C PRO A 10 -4.04 -21.39 10.53
N MET A 11 -4.81 -20.47 9.94
CA MET A 11 -5.72 -20.75 8.82
C MET A 11 -5.04 -20.69 7.45
N ASN A 12 -3.78 -20.25 7.35
CA ASN A 12 -3.06 -20.23 6.08
C ASN A 12 -2.58 -21.65 5.74
N PRO A 13 -3.10 -22.29 4.67
CA PRO A 13 -2.70 -23.64 4.29
C PRO A 13 -1.29 -23.72 3.70
N TYR A 14 -0.64 -22.57 3.45
CA TYR A 14 0.74 -22.46 2.99
C TYR A 14 1.56 -21.59 3.97
N PRO A 15 1.94 -22.12 5.15
CA PRO A 15 2.66 -21.34 6.16
C PRO A 15 3.94 -20.68 5.63
N GLY A 16 4.11 -19.41 5.94
CA GLY A 16 5.22 -18.57 5.48
C GLY A 16 5.10 -18.08 4.04
N LYS A 17 3.96 -18.28 3.37
CA LYS A 17 3.73 -17.85 2.00
C LYS A 17 2.48 -16.98 1.87
N ILE A 18 2.57 -15.99 0.98
CA ILE A 18 1.44 -15.18 0.51
C ILE A 18 1.50 -15.15 -1.02
N PHE A 19 0.34 -15.20 -1.66
CA PHE A 19 0.21 -15.18 -3.11
C PHE A 19 -0.73 -14.05 -3.50
N ASN A 20 -0.38 -13.29 -4.54
CA ASN A 20 -1.22 -12.21 -5.10
C ASN A 20 -1.90 -12.63 -6.42
N VAL A 21 -1.58 -13.81 -6.94
CA VAL A 21 -2.23 -14.44 -8.11
C VAL A 21 -2.31 -15.96 -7.89
N PRO A 22 -3.35 -16.65 -8.42
CA PRO A 22 -3.48 -18.11 -8.29
C PRO A 22 -2.29 -18.84 -8.89
N GLY A 23 -1.65 -19.72 -8.10
CA GLY A 23 -0.46 -20.47 -8.52
C GLY A 23 0.78 -19.62 -8.79
N GLY A 24 0.76 -18.34 -8.38
CA GLY A 24 1.89 -17.43 -8.50
C GLY A 24 3.03 -17.73 -7.53
N GLU A 25 4.05 -16.89 -7.60
CA GLU A 25 5.19 -16.95 -6.69
C GLU A 25 4.82 -16.46 -5.28
N ASN A 26 5.66 -16.84 -4.30
CA ASN A 26 5.53 -16.33 -2.94
C ASN A 26 5.98 -14.87 -2.89
N VAL A 27 5.04 -13.94 -2.76
CA VAL A 27 5.33 -12.49 -2.68
C VAL A 27 5.70 -12.02 -1.27
N TYR A 28 5.65 -12.92 -0.27
CA TYR A 28 6.06 -12.62 1.10
C TYR A 28 7.56 -12.84 1.34
N ALA A 29 8.25 -13.57 0.45
CA ALA A 29 9.68 -13.77 0.60
C ALA A 29 10.44 -12.44 0.47
N ASP A 30 11.45 -12.24 1.31
CA ASP A 30 12.42 -11.14 1.24
C ASP A 30 11.84 -9.71 1.35
N ILE A 31 10.59 -9.56 1.81
CA ILE A 31 10.02 -8.23 2.07
C ILE A 31 10.57 -7.64 3.37
N GLU A 32 10.83 -6.33 3.36
CA GLU A 32 11.17 -5.58 4.57
C GLU A 32 9.91 -4.97 5.20
N ILE A 33 9.61 -5.38 6.43
CA ILE A 33 8.43 -4.90 7.15
C ILE A 33 8.85 -3.85 8.18
N ASP A 34 8.85 -2.58 7.77
CA ASP A 34 9.24 -1.46 8.65
C ASP A 34 8.23 -1.22 9.79
N TYR A 35 6.95 -1.49 9.55
CA TYR A 35 5.86 -1.27 10.50
C TYR A 35 4.85 -2.41 10.41
N SER A 36 4.69 -3.13 11.52
CA SER A 36 3.78 -4.28 11.65
C SER A 36 2.84 -4.20 12.85
N GLY A 37 1.76 -4.98 12.80
CA GLY A 37 0.74 -5.09 13.82
C GLY A 37 0.21 -3.73 14.27
N ILE A 38 0.31 -3.48 15.58
CA ILE A 38 -0.17 -2.24 16.23
C ILE A 38 0.49 -0.95 15.72
N HIS A 39 1.59 -1.04 14.96
CA HIS A 39 2.28 0.12 14.40
C HIS A 39 1.75 0.52 13.02
N VAL A 40 0.83 -0.26 12.45
CA VAL A 40 0.10 0.09 11.23
C VAL A 40 -1.03 1.04 11.61
N THR A 41 -0.69 2.33 11.75
CA THR A 41 -1.65 3.38 12.12
C THR A 41 -1.64 4.52 11.11
N PRO A 42 -2.76 5.27 11.00
CA PRO A 42 -2.83 6.46 10.14
C PRO A 42 -1.79 7.52 10.50
N GLU A 43 -1.50 7.70 11.80
CA GLU A 43 -0.51 8.66 12.29
C GLU A 43 0.90 8.29 11.83
N ASN A 44 1.27 7.01 11.96
CA ASN A 44 2.54 6.51 11.46
C ASN A 44 2.62 6.66 9.95
N PHE A 45 1.58 6.29 9.20
CA PHE A 45 1.54 6.46 7.75
C PHE A 45 1.80 7.91 7.32
N LEU A 46 1.12 8.88 7.93
CA LEU A 46 1.30 10.30 7.64
C LEU A 46 2.68 10.82 8.07
N ALA A 47 3.21 10.36 9.20
CA ALA A 47 4.55 10.70 9.66
C ALA A 47 5.63 10.17 8.70
N ILE A 48 5.49 8.94 8.23
CA ILE A 48 6.36 8.31 7.23
C ILE A 48 6.33 9.10 5.93
N LEU A 49 5.13 9.36 5.41
CA LEU A 49 4.92 10.08 4.15
C LEU A 49 5.55 11.47 4.19
N THR A 50 5.44 12.18 5.32
CA THR A 50 5.98 13.53 5.49
C THR A 50 7.44 13.58 5.95
N GLY A 51 8.10 12.44 6.15
CA GLY A 51 9.50 12.36 6.59
C GLY A 51 9.72 12.80 8.04
N ASN A 52 8.71 12.67 8.91
CA ASN A 52 8.75 13.15 10.30
C ASN A 52 9.12 12.03 11.28
N LYS A 53 10.42 11.74 11.43
CA LYS A 53 10.93 10.68 12.33
C LYS A 53 10.44 10.81 13.77
N SER A 54 10.35 12.03 14.31
CA SER A 54 9.94 12.25 15.71
C SER A 54 8.44 12.01 15.96
N ALA A 55 7.63 11.91 14.91
CA ALA A 55 6.19 11.64 15.03
C ALA A 55 5.84 10.15 14.85
N VAL A 56 6.82 9.32 14.45
CA VAL A 56 6.65 7.89 14.36
C VAL A 56 6.66 7.26 15.75
N VAL A 57 5.77 6.29 15.97
CA VAL A 57 5.74 5.47 17.18
C VAL A 57 6.01 4.01 16.82
N GLY A 58 7.09 3.45 17.37
CA GLY A 58 7.52 2.06 17.14
C GLY A 58 7.95 1.76 15.70
N GLY A 59 7.89 0.49 15.30
CA GLY A 59 8.44 0.02 14.03
C GLY A 59 9.96 0.22 13.91
N SER A 60 10.46 0.24 12.67
CA SER A 60 11.89 0.44 12.36
C SER A 60 12.35 1.90 12.49
N GLY A 61 11.41 2.85 12.55
CA GLY A 61 11.68 4.29 12.51
C GLY A 61 12.02 4.84 11.12
N ARG A 62 11.96 4.00 10.07
CA ARG A 62 12.22 4.43 8.69
C ARG A 62 11.09 5.34 8.19
N VAL A 63 11.46 6.52 7.68
CA VAL A 63 10.53 7.45 7.03
C VAL A 63 11.04 7.85 5.65
N ILE A 64 10.21 8.54 4.87
CA ILE A 64 10.65 9.06 3.56
C ILE A 64 11.53 10.31 3.78
N GLU A 65 12.84 10.13 3.72
CA GLU A 65 13.83 11.21 3.80
C GLU A 65 14.15 11.78 2.41
N SER A 66 13.19 12.48 1.83
CA SER A 66 13.24 12.98 0.45
C SER A 66 13.38 14.50 0.35
N THR A 67 13.70 14.95 -0.86
CA THR A 67 13.88 16.32 -1.31
C THR A 67 13.08 16.58 -2.59
N TYR A 68 13.11 17.81 -3.08
CA TYR A 68 12.43 18.21 -4.32
C TYR A 68 13.04 17.61 -5.60
N HIS A 69 14.17 16.91 -5.50
CA HIS A 69 14.74 16.15 -6.63
C HIS A 69 14.20 14.72 -6.70
N ASP A 70 13.63 14.22 -5.62
CA ASP A 70 13.26 12.83 -5.49
C ASP A 70 11.85 12.58 -6.04
N ARG A 71 11.65 11.35 -6.50
CA ARG A 71 10.37 10.83 -6.96
C ARG A 71 9.86 9.83 -5.93
N ILE A 72 8.61 9.99 -5.51
CA ILE A 72 7.97 9.13 -4.52
C ILE A 72 6.84 8.36 -5.20
N PHE A 73 6.83 7.05 -5.00
CA PHE A 73 5.68 6.21 -5.26
C PHE A 73 5.09 5.75 -3.92
N ALA A 74 3.80 6.01 -3.72
CA ALA A 74 3.04 5.55 -2.57
C ALA A 74 1.87 4.69 -3.03
N TYR A 75 1.69 3.55 -2.39
CA TYR A 75 0.61 2.61 -2.67
C TYR A 75 -0.10 2.23 -1.37
N PHE A 76 -1.42 2.40 -1.36
CA PHE A 76 -2.30 2.05 -0.26
C PHE A 76 -3.35 1.05 -0.76
N THR A 77 -3.59 0.00 0.02
CA THR A 77 -4.60 -1.03 -0.26
C THR A 77 -5.22 -1.49 1.04
N ASP A 78 -6.51 -1.22 1.22
CA ASP A 78 -7.31 -1.64 2.37
C ASP A 78 -8.79 -1.37 2.09
N HIS A 79 -9.65 -1.67 3.06
CA HIS A 79 -11.00 -1.11 3.09
C HIS A 79 -10.96 0.43 3.13
N GLY A 80 -11.91 1.04 2.43
CA GLY A 80 -12.20 2.46 2.61
C GLY A 80 -13.25 2.68 3.71
N GLY A 81 -13.30 3.88 4.25
CA GLY A 81 -14.28 4.26 5.27
C GLY A 81 -13.84 5.43 6.12
N VAL A 82 -14.81 6.00 6.86
CA VAL A 82 -14.54 7.10 7.80
C VAL A 82 -13.68 6.57 8.95
N GLY A 83 -12.49 7.16 9.15
CA GLY A 83 -11.63 6.89 10.32
C GLY A 83 -10.36 6.10 10.05
N ILE A 84 -10.10 5.66 8.81
CA ILE A 84 -8.84 4.99 8.43
C ILE A 84 -7.83 6.05 7.96
N LEU A 85 -7.91 6.48 6.70
CA LEU A 85 -7.12 7.57 6.16
C LEU A 85 -8.06 8.59 5.53
N THR A 86 -8.18 9.77 6.12
CA THR A 86 -9.08 10.78 5.55
C THR A 86 -8.42 11.48 4.37
N VAL A 87 -9.23 11.80 3.34
CA VAL A 87 -8.82 12.62 2.19
C VAL A 87 -8.25 13.97 2.65
N LYS A 88 -8.77 14.52 3.75
CA LYS A 88 -8.30 15.77 4.33
C LYS A 88 -6.88 15.64 4.86
N ASP A 89 -6.59 14.59 5.62
CA ASP A 89 -5.28 14.38 6.23
C ASP A 89 -4.22 14.07 5.18
N LEU A 90 -4.56 13.22 4.21
CA LEU A 90 -3.68 12.95 3.07
C LEU A 90 -3.39 14.24 2.27
N ASN A 91 -4.41 15.03 1.93
CA ASN A 91 -4.20 16.29 1.22
C ASN A 91 -3.35 17.29 2.02
N ASN A 92 -3.53 17.36 3.34
CA ASN A 92 -2.72 18.21 4.20
C ASN A 92 -1.25 17.77 4.23
N ALA A 93 -1.00 16.47 4.30
CA ALA A 93 0.33 15.89 4.22
C ALA A 93 1.01 16.22 2.87
N LEU A 94 0.32 15.99 1.75
CA LEU A 94 0.84 16.28 0.42
C LEU A 94 1.14 17.78 0.23
N LYS A 95 0.24 18.67 0.67
CA LYS A 95 0.47 20.13 0.66
C LYS A 95 1.69 20.52 1.50
N ARG A 96 1.86 19.89 2.66
CA ARG A 96 3.02 20.10 3.54
C ARG A 96 4.31 19.66 2.85
N MET A 97 4.34 18.48 2.22
CA MET A 97 5.50 17.97 1.50
C MET A 97 5.91 18.93 0.36
N HIS A 98 4.94 19.39 -0.43
CA HIS A 98 5.17 20.37 -1.49
C HIS A 98 5.72 21.70 -0.94
N LYS A 99 5.09 22.26 0.10
CA LYS A 99 5.54 23.52 0.73
C LYS A 99 6.97 23.42 1.28
N LEU A 100 7.32 22.28 1.87
CA LEU A 100 8.65 22.04 2.45
C LEU A 100 9.68 21.53 1.44
N LYS A 101 9.34 21.49 0.13
CA LYS A 101 10.23 20.98 -0.93
C LYS A 101 10.77 19.57 -0.62
N LYS A 102 9.90 18.73 -0.06
CA LYS A 102 10.19 17.34 0.30
C LYS A 102 9.85 16.35 -0.81
N VAL A 103 9.37 16.81 -1.97
CA VAL A 103 9.06 15.93 -3.10
C VAL A 103 9.15 16.69 -4.42
N GLY A 104 9.74 16.07 -5.44
CA GLY A 104 9.74 16.59 -6.80
C GLY A 104 8.55 16.10 -7.60
N LYS A 105 8.33 14.78 -7.60
CA LYS A 105 7.16 14.13 -8.21
C LYS A 105 6.62 13.07 -7.26
N LEU A 106 5.30 12.98 -7.15
CA LEU A 106 4.64 11.97 -6.34
C LEU A 106 3.55 11.29 -7.17
N VAL A 107 3.54 9.96 -7.15
CA VAL A 107 2.43 9.14 -7.64
C VAL A 107 1.85 8.40 -6.43
N PHE A 108 0.53 8.50 -6.26
CA PHE A 108 -0.20 7.83 -5.18
C PHE A 108 -1.27 6.92 -5.80
N TYR A 109 -1.12 5.61 -5.65
CA TYR A 109 -2.15 4.63 -6.00
C TYR A 109 -2.92 4.22 -4.75
N MET A 110 -4.24 4.19 -4.85
CA MET A 110 -5.10 3.91 -3.71
C MET A 110 -6.19 2.91 -4.08
N GLU A 111 -6.06 1.69 -3.58
CA GLU A 111 -7.13 0.69 -3.59
C GLU A 111 -7.93 0.82 -2.29
N ALA A 112 -9.14 1.33 -2.41
CA ALA A 112 -10.09 1.49 -1.31
C ALA A 112 -11.49 1.79 -1.85
N CYS A 113 -12.53 1.34 -1.16
CA CYS A 113 -13.91 1.75 -1.44
C CYS A 113 -14.15 3.24 -1.09
N GLU A 114 -14.98 3.95 -1.85
CA GLU A 114 -15.51 5.28 -1.49
C GLU A 114 -14.46 6.41 -1.25
N ILE A 115 -13.34 6.44 -1.98
CA ILE A 115 -12.35 7.54 -1.94
C ILE A 115 -12.07 8.08 -3.36
N TYR A 116 -11.69 9.36 -3.50
CA TYR A 116 -11.36 10.02 -4.78
C TYR A 116 -9.85 10.35 -4.88
N ALA A 117 -9.10 9.53 -5.62
CA ALA A 117 -7.74 9.76 -6.18
C ALA A 117 -7.60 8.85 -7.43
N VAL A 118 -6.42 8.42 -7.89
CA VAL A 118 -6.40 7.21 -8.78
C VAL A 118 -6.83 6.05 -7.90
N THR A 119 -8.13 5.83 -7.90
CA THR A 119 -8.83 4.94 -6.99
C THR A 119 -9.52 3.86 -7.78
N ALA A 120 -9.54 2.67 -7.21
CA ALA A 120 -10.23 1.51 -7.77
C ALA A 120 -11.72 1.76 -8.04
N ALA A 121 -12.32 2.72 -7.33
CA ALA A 121 -13.72 3.09 -7.46
C ALA A 121 -13.94 4.60 -7.24
N ASN A 122 -15.11 5.10 -7.64
CA ASN A 122 -15.53 6.49 -7.39
C ASN A 122 -16.23 6.64 -6.02
N THR A 123 -16.76 7.83 -5.71
CA THR A 123 -17.39 8.13 -4.40
C THR A 123 -18.69 7.35 -4.11
N HIS A 124 -19.21 6.62 -5.09
CA HIS A 124 -20.46 5.85 -5.01
C HIS A 124 -20.30 4.42 -5.54
N GLU A 125 -19.07 3.97 -5.80
CA GLU A 125 -18.77 2.63 -6.29
C GLU A 125 -17.88 1.90 -5.30
N SER A 126 -18.13 0.60 -5.12
CA SER A 126 -17.27 -0.28 -4.34
C SER A 126 -16.13 -0.79 -5.22
N SER A 127 -14.96 -1.01 -4.63
CA SER A 127 -13.92 -1.82 -5.25
C SER A 127 -14.20 -3.32 -5.07
N TRP A 128 -13.45 -4.16 -5.79
CA TRP A 128 -13.73 -5.59 -5.87
C TRP A 128 -12.46 -6.41 -5.65
N GLY A 129 -12.59 -7.44 -4.83
CA GLY A 129 -11.60 -8.50 -4.75
C GLY A 129 -11.52 -9.26 -6.08
N CYS A 130 -10.30 -9.62 -6.46
CA CYS A 130 -9.98 -10.46 -7.60
C CYS A 130 -9.45 -11.82 -7.14
N TYR A 131 -9.52 -12.80 -8.04
CA TYR A 131 -9.09 -14.18 -7.76
C TYR A 131 -9.80 -14.85 -6.57
N CYS A 132 -11.07 -14.50 -6.34
CA CYS A 132 -11.89 -15.05 -5.25
C CYS A 132 -12.33 -16.49 -5.49
N ASP A 133 -12.53 -16.90 -6.75
CA ASP A 133 -12.72 -18.29 -7.15
C ASP A 133 -11.42 -18.79 -7.78
N ASN A 134 -10.57 -19.39 -6.96
CA ASN A 134 -9.25 -19.86 -7.37
C ASN A 134 -9.08 -21.35 -7.11
N ALA A 135 -8.28 -22.02 -7.95
CA ALA A 135 -8.03 -23.46 -7.84
C ALA A 135 -7.32 -23.87 -6.53
N MET A 136 -6.76 -22.91 -5.79
CA MET A 136 -6.11 -23.14 -4.50
C MET A 136 -7.12 -23.17 -3.33
N GLN A 137 -8.40 -22.88 -3.58
CA GLN A 137 -9.46 -22.78 -2.57
C GLN A 137 -9.13 -21.78 -1.44
N LEU A 138 -8.41 -20.71 -1.79
CA LEU A 138 -8.07 -19.61 -0.89
C LEU A 138 -9.11 -18.49 -0.97
N PRO A 139 -9.15 -17.56 0.01
CA PRO A 139 -9.86 -16.29 -0.15
C PRO A 139 -9.40 -15.51 -1.39
N CYS A 140 -10.08 -14.39 -1.72
CA CYS A 140 -9.60 -13.47 -2.75
C CYS A 140 -8.12 -13.14 -2.50
N LEU A 141 -7.29 -13.32 -3.53
CA LEU A 141 -5.83 -13.21 -3.40
C LEU A 141 -5.30 -11.79 -3.64
N GLY A 142 -6.13 -10.90 -4.19
CA GLY A 142 -5.79 -9.50 -4.38
C GLY A 142 -7.02 -8.69 -4.75
N ASP A 143 -6.84 -7.40 -5.00
CA ASP A 143 -7.90 -6.48 -5.42
C ASP A 143 -7.77 -6.14 -6.90
N CYS A 144 -8.90 -6.02 -7.61
CA CYS A 144 -8.89 -5.99 -9.06
C CYS A 144 -8.13 -4.79 -9.64
N PHE A 145 -8.19 -3.59 -9.05
CA PHE A 145 -7.36 -2.49 -9.54
C PHE A 145 -5.89 -2.78 -9.24
N SER A 146 -5.58 -3.27 -8.04
CA SER A 146 -4.23 -3.62 -7.60
C SER A 146 -3.54 -4.64 -8.49
N VAL A 147 -4.13 -5.83 -8.70
CA VAL A 147 -3.51 -6.87 -9.53
C VAL A 147 -3.37 -6.44 -10.99
N ASN A 148 -4.29 -5.63 -11.52
CA ASN A 148 -4.17 -5.16 -12.90
C ASN A 148 -2.92 -4.28 -13.12
N TRP A 149 -2.68 -3.26 -12.27
CA TRP A 149 -1.51 -2.40 -12.47
C TRP A 149 -0.20 -3.10 -12.09
N ILE A 150 -0.21 -3.99 -11.09
CA ILE A 150 0.97 -4.77 -10.69
C ILE A 150 1.40 -5.69 -11.82
N VAL A 151 0.48 -6.53 -12.32
CA VAL A 151 0.77 -7.48 -13.41
C VAL A 151 1.11 -6.76 -14.72
N ASP A 152 0.55 -5.58 -14.97
CA ASP A 152 0.95 -4.76 -16.12
C ASP A 152 2.38 -4.23 -15.98
N SER A 153 2.75 -3.75 -14.78
CA SER A 153 4.08 -3.24 -14.48
C SER A 153 5.17 -4.31 -14.59
N GLU A 154 4.86 -5.57 -14.27
CA GLU A 154 5.78 -6.71 -14.38
C GLU A 154 6.11 -7.08 -15.83
N LYS A 155 5.28 -6.71 -16.81
CA LYS A 155 5.53 -7.01 -18.23
C LYS A 155 6.63 -6.15 -18.84
N VAL A 156 6.95 -5.02 -18.22
CA VAL A 156 7.96 -4.08 -18.73
C VAL A 156 9.27 -4.27 -17.96
N PRO A 157 10.38 -4.61 -18.63
CA PRO A 157 11.68 -4.72 -17.96
C PRO A 157 12.05 -3.41 -17.24
N SER A 158 12.63 -3.53 -16.05
CA SER A 158 13.01 -2.43 -15.14
C SER A 158 13.89 -1.35 -15.78
N ASN A 159 14.47 -1.62 -16.95
CA ASN A 159 15.32 -0.70 -17.71
C ASN A 159 14.57 0.44 -18.44
N HIS A 160 13.24 0.47 -18.39
CA HIS A 160 12.42 1.48 -19.07
C HIS A 160 11.55 2.33 -18.14
N ILE A 161 11.64 2.14 -16.83
CA ILE A 161 10.86 2.90 -15.85
C ILE A 161 11.86 3.61 -14.92
N PHE A 162 11.79 4.96 -14.95
CA PHE A 162 12.57 6.00 -14.25
C PHE A 162 13.64 6.75 -15.06
#